data_AF-A0AAJ5NM87-F1
#
_entry.id   AF-A0AAJ5NM87-F1
#
_cell.length_a   1.000
_cell.length_b   1.000
_cell.length_c   1.000
_cell.angle_alpha   90.00
_cell.angle_beta   90.00
_cell.angle_gamma   90.00
#
_symmetry.space_group_name_H-M   'P 1'
#
loop_
_entity.id
_entity.type
_entity.pdbx_description
1 polymer ?
#
loop_
_entity_poly.entity_id
_entity_poly.type
_entity_poly.pdbx_seq_one_letter_code
_entity_poly.pdbx_strand_id
1 'polypeptide(L)'
;MSVDQLKRLRKALVPYGLKLLSEEWEGWHAQYRIRCRRGHEVSRSGAHLLYHLVTCPSCREDEALRKLRDFARQAGGKCITNRYAGRKARYRFVCRHGHEFEKSPESLERGSWCIVCSRAERALRMADPGGMKRLHAAARSHRGECLTKSYTKLGDRYRFRCAAGHVWSAVGQEVVRGAWCRICSNQKKVEGYRLHDGLARLQRCAKKRGGVCLSKVYEGSKAHYRFRCEAGHEFDMLGARAFRGSWCVECQHESKRYGMSLMHEVAKAHGGRCLSGIYRNAATRLEWECARGHRWWAYPGAIVRGHWCSACAHDAGKLGIDLMRTIAKERGGECVSKTYVNSSTRLEWECARGHRWFATPNTIRRGHWCARCYFISITATEETRRKRRHEAART
;
A
#
# COMPACT_ATOMS: atom_id res chain seq x y z
N MET A 1 34.30 25.36 -69.20
CA MET A 1 33.02 24.66 -68.99
C MET A 1 32.09 25.32 -67.94
N SER A 2 32.26 26.61 -67.62
CA SER A 2 31.49 27.32 -66.57
C SER A 2 30.23 28.05 -67.07
N VAL A 3 30.24 28.53 -68.32
CA VAL A 3 29.17 29.38 -68.90
C VAL A 3 27.84 28.65 -69.08
N ASP A 4 27.88 27.33 -69.30
CA ASP A 4 26.69 26.54 -69.61
C ASP A 4 25.81 26.29 -68.37
N GLN A 5 26.43 26.16 -67.18
CA GLN A 5 25.71 25.91 -65.93
C GLN A 5 24.99 27.16 -65.39
N LEU A 6 25.57 28.36 -65.53
CA LEU A 6 24.89 29.62 -65.21
C LEU A 6 23.69 29.87 -66.13
N LYS A 7 23.83 29.60 -67.43
CA LYS A 7 22.71 29.69 -68.40
C LYS A 7 21.59 28.72 -68.04
N ARG A 8 21.93 27.50 -67.63
CA ARG A 8 20.97 26.50 -67.14
C ARG A 8 20.23 26.96 -65.89
N LEU A 9 20.93 27.54 -64.91
CA LEU A 9 20.30 28.14 -63.73
C LEU A 9 19.38 29.31 -64.09
N ARG A 10 19.82 30.23 -64.95
CA ARG A 10 18.99 31.36 -65.41
C ARG A 10 17.70 30.85 -66.06
N LYS A 11 17.80 29.85 -66.95
CA LYS A 11 16.63 29.24 -67.61
C LYS A 11 15.67 28.58 -66.61
N ALA A 12 16.19 27.90 -65.58
CA ALA A 12 15.37 27.29 -64.53
C ALA A 12 14.63 28.31 -63.64
N LEU A 13 15.17 29.52 -63.49
CA LEU A 13 14.60 30.58 -62.65
C LEU A 13 13.53 31.45 -63.34
N VAL A 14 13.52 31.47 -64.68
CA VAL A 14 12.57 32.26 -65.50
C VAL A 14 11.09 31.92 -65.22
N PRO A 15 10.66 30.64 -65.16
CA PRO A 15 9.26 30.29 -64.87
C PRO A 15 8.76 30.84 -63.54
N TYR A 16 9.64 30.97 -62.54
CA TYR A 16 9.33 31.46 -61.21
C TYR A 16 9.49 33.00 -61.07
N GLY A 17 9.86 33.68 -62.16
CA GLY A 17 10.07 35.13 -62.17
C GLY A 17 11.26 35.59 -61.31
N LEU A 18 12.28 34.76 -61.17
CA LEU A 18 13.48 35.05 -60.38
C LEU A 18 14.63 35.42 -61.32
N LYS A 19 15.32 36.52 -61.01
CA LYS A 19 16.50 36.99 -61.76
C LYS A 19 17.76 36.63 -60.99
N LEU A 20 18.69 35.92 -61.63
CA LEU A 20 20.01 35.67 -61.07
C LEU A 20 20.85 36.96 -61.12
N LEU A 21 21.39 37.37 -59.98
CA LEU A 21 22.26 38.54 -59.82
C LEU A 21 23.75 38.16 -59.83
N SER A 22 24.09 36.91 -59.50
CA SER A 22 25.47 36.42 -59.58
C SER A 22 25.92 36.27 -61.04
N GLU A 23 27.12 36.76 -61.33
CA GLU A 23 27.68 36.82 -62.69
C GLU A 23 28.66 35.67 -62.97
N GLU A 24 29.26 35.09 -61.92
CA GLU A 24 30.26 34.02 -62.03
C GLU A 24 29.75 32.67 -61.49
N TRP A 25 30.28 31.58 -62.04
CA TRP A 25 29.95 30.21 -61.64
C TRP A 25 31.01 29.69 -60.68
N GLU A 26 30.62 29.49 -59.42
CA GLU A 26 31.50 29.06 -58.32
C GLU A 26 31.22 27.62 -57.87
N GLY A 27 30.44 26.86 -58.65
CA GLY A 27 30.06 25.47 -58.36
C GLY A 27 28.67 25.29 -57.73
N TRP A 28 28.23 24.04 -57.56
CA TRP A 28 26.85 23.71 -57.15
C TRP A 28 26.50 24.09 -55.71
N HIS A 29 27.48 24.12 -54.82
CA HIS A 29 27.29 24.43 -53.40
C HIS A 29 27.52 25.91 -53.06
N ALA A 30 28.06 26.69 -54.01
CA ALA A 30 28.27 28.12 -53.86
C ALA A 30 26.94 28.89 -53.79
N GLN A 31 26.96 30.02 -53.09
CA GLN A 31 25.77 30.83 -52.81
C GLN A 31 25.54 31.85 -53.94
N TYR A 32 24.44 31.70 -54.66
CA TYR A 32 24.07 32.61 -55.74
C TYR A 32 22.95 33.55 -55.27
N ARG A 33 23.15 34.84 -55.54
CA ARG A 33 22.15 35.88 -55.26
C ARG A 33 21.10 35.89 -56.34
N ILE A 34 19.83 35.84 -55.95
CA ILE A 34 18.68 35.94 -56.84
C ILE A 34 17.72 37.04 -56.36
N ARG A 35 17.06 37.72 -57.28
CA ARG A 35 16.05 38.75 -57.02
C ARG A 35 14.69 38.32 -57.55
N CYS A 36 13.65 38.42 -56.73
CA CYS A 36 12.27 38.15 -57.14
C CYS A 36 11.60 39.36 -57.79
N ARG A 37 10.49 39.15 -58.53
CA ARG A 37 9.61 40.22 -59.06
C ARG A 37 9.13 41.23 -58.01
N ARG A 38 9.03 40.82 -56.74
CA ARG A 38 8.66 41.71 -55.62
C ARG A 38 9.86 42.45 -54.99
N GLY A 39 11.05 42.34 -55.58
CA GLY A 39 12.27 43.02 -55.12
C GLY A 39 13.06 42.28 -54.04
N HIS A 40 12.58 41.13 -53.54
CA HIS A 40 13.32 40.36 -52.52
C HIS A 40 14.61 39.77 -53.08
N GLU A 41 15.72 40.03 -52.39
CA GLU A 41 17.01 39.42 -52.66
C GLU A 41 17.27 38.28 -51.68
N VAL A 42 17.51 37.08 -52.22
CA VAL A 42 17.83 35.90 -51.41
C VAL A 42 19.05 35.20 -51.98
N SER A 43 19.84 34.61 -51.09
CA SER A 43 21.04 33.85 -51.46
C SER A 43 20.82 32.36 -51.19
N ARG A 44 21.06 31.51 -52.19
CA ARG A 44 20.87 30.05 -52.12
C ARG A 44 21.90 29.32 -52.96
N SER A 45 22.13 28.04 -52.66
CA SER A 45 23.09 27.23 -53.41
C SER A 45 22.59 26.89 -54.81
N GLY A 46 23.52 26.75 -55.77
CA GLY A 46 23.20 26.40 -57.16
C GLY A 46 22.39 25.11 -57.29
N ALA A 47 22.68 24.09 -56.49
CA ALA A 47 21.91 22.83 -56.47
C ALA A 47 20.46 23.05 -55.98
N HIS A 48 20.28 23.89 -54.95
CA HIS A 48 18.95 24.20 -54.43
C HIS A 48 18.13 24.99 -55.45
N LEU A 49 18.75 25.95 -56.14
CA LEU A 49 18.10 26.74 -57.21
C LEU A 49 17.62 25.88 -58.38
N LEU A 50 18.33 24.79 -58.71
CA LEU A 50 17.99 23.93 -59.83
C LEU A 50 16.97 22.84 -59.49
N TYR A 51 17.09 22.20 -58.33
CA TYR A 51 16.32 20.99 -58.00
C TYR A 51 15.22 21.17 -56.95
N HIS A 52 15.26 22.23 -56.13
CA HIS A 52 14.38 22.38 -54.96
C HIS A 52 13.63 23.71 -54.88
N LEU A 53 13.97 24.69 -55.74
CA LEU A 53 13.39 26.02 -55.67
C LEU A 53 12.06 26.09 -56.42
N VAL A 54 10.97 26.26 -55.67
CA VAL A 54 9.60 26.35 -56.21
C VAL A 54 9.09 27.80 -56.23
N THR A 55 9.56 28.67 -55.33
CA THR A 55 9.20 30.11 -55.25
C THR A 55 10.20 30.88 -54.38
N CYS A 56 10.15 32.22 -54.41
CA CYS A 56 10.91 33.08 -53.49
C CYS A 56 10.49 32.81 -52.02
N PRO A 57 11.41 32.41 -51.11
CA PRO A 57 11.10 32.16 -49.70
C PRO A 57 10.49 33.37 -48.99
N SER A 58 11.04 34.57 -49.21
CA SER A 58 10.52 35.81 -48.61
C SER A 58 9.10 36.13 -49.09
N CYS A 59 8.79 35.92 -50.38
CA CYS A 59 7.41 36.10 -50.87
C CYS A 59 6.42 35.13 -50.23
N ARG A 60 6.85 33.88 -49.99
CA ARG A 60 6.04 32.86 -49.32
C ARG A 60 5.82 33.21 -47.86
N GLU A 61 6.83 33.74 -47.19
CA GLU A 61 6.75 34.23 -45.82
C GLU A 61 5.79 35.43 -45.71
N ASP A 62 5.85 36.39 -46.64
CA ASP A 62 4.93 37.52 -46.68
C ASP A 62 3.49 37.09 -46.95
N GLU A 63 3.29 36.12 -47.84
CA GLU A 63 1.95 35.57 -48.10
C GLU A 63 1.40 34.85 -46.87
N ALA A 64 2.24 34.07 -46.18
CA ALA A 64 1.84 33.41 -44.95
C ALA A 64 1.52 34.42 -43.84
N LEU A 65 2.27 35.52 -43.73
CA LEU A 65 1.99 36.59 -42.78
C LEU A 65 0.69 37.33 -43.12
N ARG A 66 0.40 37.57 -44.41
CA ARG A 66 -0.87 38.15 -44.86
C ARG A 66 -2.05 37.26 -44.48
N LYS A 67 -1.96 35.95 -44.71
CA LYS A 67 -2.99 34.98 -44.27
C LYS A 67 -3.24 35.04 -42.76
N LEU A 68 -2.18 35.18 -41.95
CA LEU A 68 -2.32 35.35 -40.49
C LEU A 68 -3.00 36.67 -40.11
N ARG A 69 -2.70 37.76 -40.82
CA ARG A 69 -3.36 39.07 -40.60
C ARG A 69 -4.83 39.04 -40.99
N ASP A 70 -5.16 38.39 -42.11
CA ASP A 70 -6.55 38.26 -42.58
C ASP A 70 -7.37 37.38 -41.63
N PHE A 71 -6.80 36.26 -41.16
CA PHE A 71 -7.42 35.44 -40.12
C PHE A 71 -7.68 36.23 -38.84
N ALA A 72 -6.68 37.00 -38.38
CA ALA A 72 -6.83 37.84 -37.20
C ALA A 72 -7.98 38.85 -37.35
N ARG A 73 -8.12 39.46 -38.54
CA ARG A 73 -9.21 40.38 -38.86
C ARG A 73 -10.57 39.69 -38.83
N GLN A 74 -10.68 38.52 -39.45
CA GLN A 74 -11.93 37.72 -39.45
C GLN A 74 -12.34 37.28 -38.03
N ALA A 75 -11.38 36.93 -37.18
CA ALA A 75 -11.62 36.60 -35.78
C ALA A 75 -11.91 37.84 -34.88
N GLY A 76 -11.93 39.04 -35.47
CA GLY A 76 -12.19 40.29 -34.78
C GLY A 76 -11.00 40.74 -33.93
N GLY A 77 -9.82 40.82 -34.51
CA GLY A 77 -8.64 41.42 -33.92
C GLY A 77 -7.52 41.68 -34.94
N LYS A 78 -6.28 41.80 -34.47
CA LYS A 78 -5.12 42.21 -35.30
C LYS A 78 -3.88 41.41 -34.94
N CYS A 79 -3.06 41.08 -35.94
CA CYS A 79 -1.73 40.49 -35.75
C CYS A 79 -0.70 41.62 -35.60
N ILE A 80 0.05 41.61 -34.49
CA ILE A 80 1.10 42.60 -34.19
C ILE A 80 2.41 42.20 -34.85
N THR A 81 2.65 40.90 -35.04
CA THR A 81 3.91 40.41 -35.58
C THR A 81 4.13 40.85 -37.03
N ASN A 82 5.36 41.30 -37.33
CA ASN A 82 5.75 41.86 -38.62
C ASN A 82 6.55 40.90 -39.52
N ARG A 83 6.97 39.74 -39.01
CA ARG A 83 7.75 38.74 -39.76
C ARG A 83 7.21 37.33 -39.54
N TYR A 84 7.18 36.53 -40.61
CA TYR A 84 6.82 35.13 -40.52
C TYR A 84 8.04 34.27 -40.17
N ALA A 85 7.94 33.45 -39.11
CA ALA A 85 9.01 32.61 -38.60
C ALA A 85 8.70 31.09 -38.72
N GLY A 86 7.68 30.73 -39.51
CA GLY A 86 7.28 29.33 -39.74
C GLY A 86 5.98 28.91 -39.04
N ARG A 87 5.47 27.71 -39.38
CA ARG A 87 4.16 27.22 -38.89
C ARG A 87 4.10 26.87 -37.41
N LYS A 88 5.23 26.56 -36.79
CA LYS A 88 5.32 26.21 -35.35
C LYS A 88 5.64 27.42 -34.47
N ALA A 89 6.04 28.55 -35.07
CA ALA A 89 6.35 29.76 -34.34
C ALA A 89 5.09 30.37 -33.71
N ARG A 90 5.28 31.13 -32.63
CA ARG A 90 4.23 31.87 -31.93
C ARG A 90 4.19 33.30 -32.44
N TYR A 91 3.00 33.77 -32.76
CA TYR A 91 2.75 35.13 -33.25
C TYR A 91 1.86 35.87 -32.25
N ARG A 92 2.08 37.17 -32.10
CA ARG A 92 1.33 38.04 -31.18
C ARG A 92 0.11 38.63 -31.88
N PHE A 93 -1.02 38.56 -31.20
CA PHE A 93 -2.31 39.06 -31.65
C PHE A 93 -2.97 39.90 -30.56
N VAL A 94 -3.84 40.82 -30.96
CA VAL A 94 -4.75 41.57 -30.08
C VAL A 94 -6.18 41.30 -30.51
N CYS A 95 -7.08 40.93 -29.59
CA CYS A 95 -8.51 40.79 -29.91
C CYS A 95 -9.26 42.14 -29.87
N ARG A 96 -10.53 42.16 -30.29
CA ARG A 96 -11.43 43.34 -30.22
C ARG A 96 -11.55 43.95 -28.82
N HIS A 97 -11.36 43.15 -27.77
CA HIS A 97 -11.42 43.60 -26.38
C HIS A 97 -10.05 44.05 -25.84
N GLY A 98 -9.03 44.20 -26.70
CA GLY A 98 -7.71 44.68 -26.30
C GLY A 98 -6.79 43.63 -25.65
N HIS A 99 -7.24 42.38 -25.48
CA HIS A 99 -6.36 41.34 -24.93
C HIS A 99 -5.25 40.97 -25.91
N GLU A 100 -4.01 41.10 -25.47
CA GLU A 100 -2.82 40.61 -26.17
C GLU A 100 -2.57 39.14 -25.84
N PHE A 101 -2.31 38.33 -26.87
CA PHE A 101 -2.02 36.91 -26.69
C PHE A 101 -1.16 36.35 -27.82
N GLU A 102 -0.53 35.20 -27.55
CA GLU A 102 0.31 34.50 -28.53
C GLU A 102 -0.29 33.19 -28.97
N LYS A 103 -0.26 32.93 -30.28
CA LYS A 103 -0.74 31.68 -30.88
C LYS A 103 0.13 31.22 -32.04
N SER A 104 0.17 29.91 -32.23
CA SER A 104 0.72 29.31 -33.45
C SER A 104 -0.36 29.23 -34.54
N PRO A 105 0.03 29.27 -35.83
CA PRO A 105 -0.88 29.05 -36.97
C PRO A 105 -1.74 27.79 -36.82
N GLU A 106 -1.14 26.68 -36.37
CA GLU A 106 -1.84 25.41 -36.13
C GLU A 106 -2.93 25.52 -35.04
N SER A 107 -2.71 26.32 -33.99
CA SER A 107 -3.72 26.55 -32.96
C SER A 107 -4.86 27.45 -33.46
N LEU A 108 -4.59 28.34 -34.40
CA LEU A 108 -5.60 29.21 -35.00
C LEU A 108 -6.50 28.41 -35.94
N GLU A 109 -5.92 27.50 -36.73
CA GLU A 109 -6.65 26.57 -37.62
C GLU A 109 -7.60 25.65 -36.82
N ARG A 110 -7.24 25.27 -35.59
CA ARG A 110 -8.12 24.53 -34.66
C ARG A 110 -9.25 25.37 -34.03
N GLY A 111 -9.40 26.64 -34.43
CA GLY A 111 -10.46 27.53 -33.94
C GLY A 111 -10.15 28.23 -32.60
N SER A 112 -8.91 28.16 -32.09
CA SER A 112 -8.54 28.82 -30.84
C SER A 112 -8.01 30.24 -31.08
N TRP A 113 -8.86 31.24 -30.85
CA TRP A 113 -8.51 32.67 -30.93
C TRP A 113 -8.04 33.26 -29.57
N CYS A 114 -8.89 34.02 -28.88
CA CYS A 114 -8.59 34.66 -27.61
C CYS A 114 -9.09 33.84 -26.42
N ILE A 115 -8.16 33.35 -25.58
CA ILE A 115 -8.49 32.54 -24.40
C ILE A 115 -9.29 33.35 -23.37
N VAL A 116 -8.97 34.63 -23.21
CA VAL A 116 -9.65 35.50 -22.24
C VAL A 116 -11.11 35.69 -22.63
N CYS A 117 -11.38 36.06 -23.89
CA CYS A 117 -12.76 36.18 -24.40
C CYS A 117 -13.51 34.85 -24.35
N SER A 118 -12.88 33.75 -24.76
CA SER A 118 -13.49 32.42 -24.71
C SER A 118 -13.85 32.00 -23.28
N ARG A 119 -13.00 32.32 -22.29
CA ARG A 119 -13.30 32.08 -20.87
C ARG A 119 -14.43 32.98 -20.37
N ALA A 120 -14.48 34.25 -20.77
CA ALA A 120 -15.54 35.17 -20.40
C ALA A 120 -16.89 34.74 -20.98
N GLU A 121 -16.94 34.39 -22.28
CA GLU A 121 -18.14 33.84 -22.92
C GLU A 121 -18.58 32.52 -22.28
N ARG A 122 -17.62 31.64 -21.93
CA ARG A 122 -17.93 30.41 -21.19
C ARG A 122 -18.46 30.73 -19.79
N ALA A 123 -17.91 31.71 -19.10
CA ALA A 123 -18.40 32.13 -17.78
C ALA A 123 -19.82 32.70 -17.87
N LEU A 124 -20.12 33.52 -18.88
CA LEU A 124 -21.46 34.05 -19.15
C LEU A 124 -22.45 32.93 -19.49
N ARG A 125 -22.06 31.94 -20.32
CA ARG A 125 -22.88 30.75 -20.58
C ARG A 125 -23.14 29.90 -19.33
N MET A 126 -22.20 29.88 -18.39
CA MET A 126 -22.31 29.13 -17.13
C MET A 126 -23.05 29.92 -16.04
N ALA A 127 -23.15 31.24 -16.18
CA ALA A 127 -24.00 32.12 -15.38
C ALA A 127 -25.46 31.99 -15.87
N ASP A 128 -26.03 30.79 -15.70
CA ASP A 128 -27.45 30.50 -15.95
C ASP A 128 -28.33 31.47 -15.14
N PRO A 129 -29.06 32.43 -15.76
CA PRO A 129 -29.94 33.36 -15.05
C PRO A 129 -31.05 32.65 -14.27
N GLY A 130 -31.38 31.41 -14.66
CA GLY A 130 -32.33 30.53 -13.98
C GLY A 130 -31.71 29.61 -12.92
N GLY A 131 -30.39 29.65 -12.72
CA GLY A 131 -29.68 28.72 -11.83
C GLY A 131 -30.17 28.77 -10.39
N MET A 132 -30.44 29.99 -9.88
CA MET A 132 -31.00 30.16 -8.53
C MET A 132 -32.42 29.59 -8.41
N LYS A 133 -33.25 29.75 -9.44
CA LYS A 133 -34.62 29.18 -9.47
C LYS A 133 -34.57 27.65 -9.42
N ARG A 134 -33.61 27.03 -10.13
CA ARG A 134 -33.38 25.58 -10.12
C ARG A 134 -32.94 25.06 -8.76
N LEU A 135 -32.04 25.78 -8.07
CA LEU A 135 -31.62 25.42 -6.71
C LEU A 135 -32.78 25.52 -5.72
N HIS A 136 -33.60 26.56 -5.79
CA HIS A 136 -34.81 26.68 -4.98
C HIS A 136 -35.86 25.61 -5.31
N ALA A 137 -36.02 25.24 -6.58
CA ALA A 137 -36.93 24.16 -6.98
C ALA A 137 -36.45 22.80 -6.46
N ALA A 138 -35.16 22.49 -6.60
CA ALA A 138 -34.55 21.27 -6.06
C ALA A 138 -34.61 21.22 -4.53
N ALA A 139 -34.47 22.37 -3.85
CA ALA A 139 -34.64 22.42 -2.41
C ALA A 139 -36.07 22.10 -1.99
N ARG A 140 -37.06 22.71 -2.66
CA ARG A 140 -38.49 22.48 -2.40
C ARG A 140 -38.92 21.04 -2.69
N SER A 141 -38.40 20.40 -3.75
CA SER A 141 -38.74 19.00 -4.06
C SER A 141 -38.32 18.03 -2.94
N HIS A 142 -37.26 18.36 -2.20
CA HIS A 142 -36.81 17.62 -1.02
C HIS A 142 -37.33 18.18 0.32
N ARG A 143 -38.39 19.00 0.28
CA ARG A 143 -39.00 19.65 1.46
C ARG A 143 -37.98 20.43 2.31
N GLY A 144 -37.05 21.12 1.66
CA GLY A 144 -36.12 22.00 2.36
C GLY A 144 -35.91 23.32 1.63
N GLU A 145 -34.92 24.08 2.07
CA GLU A 145 -34.69 25.45 1.64
C GLU A 145 -33.21 25.70 1.31
N CYS A 146 -32.97 26.60 0.36
CA CYS A 146 -31.65 27.19 0.13
C CYS A 146 -31.54 28.44 1.01
N LEU A 147 -30.52 28.50 1.85
CA LEU A 147 -30.27 29.63 2.75
C LEU A 147 -29.45 30.73 2.09
N THR A 148 -28.65 30.39 1.08
CA THR A 148 -27.86 31.37 0.33
C THR A 148 -28.78 32.19 -0.56
N LYS A 149 -28.62 33.52 -0.59
CA LYS A 149 -29.45 34.43 -1.41
C LYS A 149 -28.79 34.81 -2.75
N SER A 150 -27.45 34.82 -2.80
CA SER A 150 -26.69 35.16 -4.01
C SER A 150 -26.36 33.91 -4.83
N TYR A 151 -26.44 34.05 -6.15
CA TYR A 151 -26.06 33.01 -7.10
C TYR A 151 -24.85 33.46 -7.92
N THR A 152 -23.97 32.51 -8.22
CA THR A 152 -22.74 32.73 -8.98
C THR A 152 -22.73 31.80 -10.20
N LYS A 153 -22.57 30.50 -9.97
CA LYS A 153 -22.65 29.44 -10.98
C LYS A 153 -23.04 28.13 -10.32
N LEU A 154 -23.66 27.23 -11.08
CA LEU A 154 -24.18 25.96 -10.55
C LEU A 154 -23.10 25.06 -9.92
N GLY A 155 -21.83 25.21 -10.34
CA GLY A 155 -20.69 24.47 -9.78
C GLY A 155 -20.18 25.01 -8.44
N ASP A 156 -20.72 26.12 -7.93
CA ASP A 156 -20.33 26.65 -6.62
C ASP A 156 -21.15 26.01 -5.49
N ARG A 157 -20.71 26.30 -4.26
CA ARG A 157 -21.29 25.76 -3.04
C ARG A 157 -22.34 26.70 -2.46
N TYR A 158 -23.50 26.14 -2.13
CA TYR A 158 -24.63 26.84 -1.54
C TYR A 158 -25.01 26.19 -0.21
N ARG A 159 -25.58 26.97 0.72
CA ARG A 159 -26.07 26.45 2.00
C ARG A 159 -27.53 26.04 1.87
N PHE A 160 -27.84 24.85 2.36
CA PHE A 160 -29.19 24.27 2.36
C PHE A 160 -29.60 23.84 3.75
N ARG A 161 -30.92 23.80 3.99
CA ARG A 161 -31.54 23.21 5.18
C ARG A 161 -32.60 22.19 4.74
N CYS A 162 -32.64 21.01 5.35
CA CYS A 162 -33.68 20.01 5.06
C CYS A 162 -34.86 20.12 6.04
N ALA A 163 -35.94 19.38 5.77
CA ALA A 163 -37.12 19.30 6.65
C ALA A 163 -36.79 18.93 8.11
N ALA A 164 -35.76 18.11 8.33
CA ALA A 164 -35.32 17.70 9.67
C ALA A 164 -34.43 18.76 10.36
N GLY A 165 -34.24 19.94 9.76
CA GLY A 165 -33.47 21.04 10.33
C GLY A 165 -31.96 20.99 10.08
N HIS A 166 -31.43 19.93 9.47
CA HIS A 166 -29.98 19.84 9.19
C HIS A 166 -29.55 20.91 8.18
N VAL A 167 -28.50 21.65 8.50
CA VAL A 167 -27.91 22.66 7.62
C VAL A 167 -26.57 22.15 7.09
N TRP A 168 -26.36 22.23 5.77
CA TRP A 168 -25.09 21.84 5.15
C TRP A 168 -24.75 22.72 3.94
N SER A 169 -23.50 22.62 3.48
CA SER A 169 -23.03 23.23 2.24
C SER A 169 -22.87 22.13 1.18
N ALA A 170 -23.41 22.33 -0.02
CA ALA A 170 -23.29 21.40 -1.14
C ALA A 170 -23.13 22.14 -2.48
N VAL A 171 -22.56 21.46 -3.47
CA VAL A 171 -22.43 22.01 -4.83
C VAL A 171 -23.81 22.06 -5.48
N GLY A 172 -24.16 23.19 -6.09
CA GLY A 172 -25.48 23.40 -6.67
C GLY A 172 -25.88 22.35 -7.71
N GLN A 173 -24.93 21.93 -8.55
CA GLN A 173 -25.16 20.90 -9.56
C GLN A 173 -25.52 19.54 -8.96
N GLU A 174 -24.91 19.17 -7.84
CA GLU A 174 -25.20 17.89 -7.16
C GLU A 174 -26.61 17.87 -6.59
N VAL A 175 -27.02 19.01 -6.02
CA VAL A 175 -28.37 19.22 -5.49
C VAL A 175 -29.42 19.11 -6.58
N VAL A 176 -29.18 19.74 -7.74
CA VAL A 176 -30.09 19.63 -8.89
C VAL A 176 -30.14 18.20 -9.45
N ARG A 177 -29.06 17.41 -9.33
CA ARG A 177 -29.05 15.99 -9.73
C ARG A 177 -29.76 15.06 -8.73
N GLY A 178 -30.21 15.57 -7.57
CA GLY A 178 -30.96 14.82 -6.57
C GLY A 178 -30.18 14.46 -5.29
N ALA A 179 -28.93 14.91 -5.13
CA ALA A 179 -28.19 14.73 -3.89
C ALA A 179 -28.64 15.79 -2.85
N TRP A 180 -29.23 15.35 -1.74
CA TRP A 180 -29.82 16.26 -0.75
C TRP A 180 -29.11 16.22 0.61
N CYS A 181 -29.77 15.74 1.66
CA CYS A 181 -29.23 15.70 3.02
C CYS A 181 -28.57 14.36 3.31
N ARG A 182 -27.24 14.35 3.49
CA ARG A 182 -26.47 13.15 3.83
C ARG A 182 -26.85 12.58 5.20
N ILE A 183 -27.19 13.42 6.17
CA ILE A 183 -27.58 12.96 7.51
C ILE A 183 -28.88 12.18 7.44
N CYS A 184 -29.92 12.73 6.81
CA CYS A 184 -31.19 12.02 6.60
C CYS A 184 -31.03 10.76 5.75
N SER A 185 -30.20 10.81 4.69
CA SER A 185 -29.91 9.63 3.86
C SER A 185 -29.23 8.52 4.66
N ASN A 186 -28.24 8.85 5.48
CA ASN A 186 -27.57 7.90 6.36
C ASN A 186 -28.51 7.33 7.42
N GLN A 187 -29.37 8.15 8.02
CA GLN A 187 -30.35 7.70 8.99
C GLN A 187 -31.29 6.63 8.40
N LYS A 188 -31.83 6.88 7.19
CA LYS A 188 -32.63 5.90 6.45
C LYS A 188 -31.88 4.60 6.16
N LYS A 189 -30.58 4.69 5.83
CA LYS A 189 -29.74 3.49 5.64
C LYS A 189 -29.55 2.71 6.93
N VAL A 190 -29.26 3.40 8.03
CA VAL A 190 -29.11 2.77 9.35
C VAL A 190 -30.40 2.05 9.74
N GLU A 191 -31.55 2.69 9.56
CA GLU A 191 -32.87 2.07 9.77
C GLU A 191 -33.09 0.86 8.86
N GLY A 192 -32.74 0.95 7.57
CA GLY A 192 -32.83 -0.18 6.64
C GLY A 192 -31.89 -1.35 6.96
N TYR A 193 -30.75 -1.09 7.62
CA TYR A 193 -29.84 -2.14 8.10
C TYR A 193 -30.28 -2.76 9.43
N ARG A 194 -31.27 -2.18 10.13
CA ARG A 194 -31.77 -2.77 11.38
C ARG A 194 -32.48 -4.09 11.03
N LEU A 195 -32.07 -5.15 11.71
CA LEU A 195 -32.80 -6.41 11.69
C LEU A 195 -34.18 -6.17 12.32
N HIS A 196 -35.25 -6.36 11.53
CA HIS A 196 -36.62 -6.26 12.02
C HIS A 196 -36.89 -7.21 13.20
N ASP A 197 -36.22 -8.37 13.23
CA ASP A 197 -36.32 -9.36 14.32
C ASP A 197 -35.17 -9.27 15.36
N GLY A 198 -34.39 -8.18 15.33
CA GLY A 198 -33.15 -8.06 16.10
C GLY A 198 -33.32 -8.25 17.61
N LEU A 199 -34.40 -7.72 18.19
CA LEU A 199 -34.72 -7.89 19.61
C LEU A 199 -35.05 -9.35 19.94
N ALA A 200 -35.94 -9.97 19.16
CA ALA A 200 -36.32 -11.37 19.33
C ALA A 200 -35.09 -12.29 19.23
N ARG A 201 -34.16 -11.97 18.32
CA ARG A 201 -32.89 -12.70 18.21
C ARG A 201 -32.01 -12.55 19.45
N LEU A 202 -31.89 -11.35 20.03
CA LEU A 202 -31.15 -11.15 21.28
C LEU A 202 -31.79 -11.91 22.45
N GLN A 203 -33.12 -11.90 22.54
CA GLN A 203 -33.88 -12.66 23.54
C GLN A 203 -33.67 -14.17 23.37
N ARG A 204 -33.70 -14.70 22.14
CA ARG A 204 -33.36 -16.11 21.85
C ARG A 204 -31.93 -16.45 22.26
N CYS A 205 -30.96 -15.59 21.96
CA CYS A 205 -29.57 -15.77 22.39
C CYS A 205 -29.43 -15.82 23.91
N ALA A 206 -30.16 -14.96 24.63
CA ALA A 206 -30.18 -14.96 26.08
C ALA A 206 -30.78 -16.24 26.66
N LYS A 207 -31.97 -16.62 26.16
CA LYS A 207 -32.67 -17.83 26.60
C LYS A 207 -31.86 -19.10 26.37
N LYS A 208 -31.15 -19.21 25.23
CA LYS A 208 -30.27 -20.35 24.92
C LYS A 208 -29.12 -20.53 25.94
N ARG A 209 -28.78 -19.48 26.71
CA ARG A 209 -27.69 -19.48 27.70
C ARG A 209 -28.19 -19.32 29.14
N GLY A 210 -29.44 -19.68 29.40
CA GLY A 210 -30.03 -19.65 30.74
C GLY A 210 -30.28 -18.25 31.28
N GLY A 211 -30.29 -17.20 30.45
CA GLY A 211 -30.53 -15.84 30.92
C GLY A 211 -31.59 -15.07 30.15
N VAL A 212 -31.75 -13.81 30.50
CA VAL A 212 -32.78 -12.91 29.96
C VAL A 212 -32.17 -11.62 29.43
N CYS A 213 -32.78 -11.07 28.38
CA CYS A 213 -32.47 -9.73 27.87
C CYS A 213 -33.41 -8.73 28.53
N LEU A 214 -32.86 -7.72 29.20
CA LEU A 214 -33.60 -6.68 29.91
C LEU A 214 -33.96 -5.49 29.01
N SER A 215 -33.23 -5.30 27.91
CA SER A 215 -33.52 -4.26 26.92
C SER A 215 -34.82 -4.52 26.17
N LYS A 216 -35.64 -3.48 25.98
CA LYS A 216 -36.95 -3.55 25.29
C LYS A 216 -36.93 -3.08 23.84
N VAL A 217 -35.88 -2.37 23.42
CA VAL A 217 -35.77 -1.76 22.10
C VAL A 217 -34.50 -2.23 21.41
N TYR A 218 -34.58 -2.54 20.12
CA TYR A 218 -33.42 -2.88 19.29
C TYR A 218 -32.93 -1.67 18.51
N GLU A 219 -31.77 -1.14 18.90
CA GLU A 219 -31.17 0.05 18.28
C GLU A 219 -30.18 -0.30 17.16
N GLY A 220 -29.83 -1.59 17.03
CA GLY A 220 -28.89 -2.12 16.05
C GLY A 220 -27.84 -3.06 16.66
N SER A 221 -27.11 -3.80 15.82
CA SER A 221 -26.14 -4.81 16.28
C SER A 221 -24.94 -4.22 17.03
N LYS A 222 -24.63 -2.93 16.80
CA LYS A 222 -23.54 -2.20 17.46
C LYS A 222 -23.96 -1.45 18.73
N ALA A 223 -25.23 -1.52 19.14
CA ALA A 223 -25.68 -0.97 20.41
C ALA A 223 -25.40 -1.95 21.56
N HIS A 224 -25.30 -1.40 22.77
CA HIS A 224 -25.19 -2.17 24.01
C HIS A 224 -26.59 -2.54 24.52
N TYR A 225 -26.72 -3.77 25.00
CA TYR A 225 -27.95 -4.32 25.55
C TYR A 225 -27.67 -4.92 26.92
N ARG A 226 -28.62 -4.74 27.82
CA ARG A 226 -28.56 -5.22 29.20
C ARG A 226 -29.07 -6.66 29.24
N PHE A 227 -28.32 -7.56 29.85
CA PHE A 227 -28.67 -8.96 30.06
C PHE A 227 -28.53 -9.34 31.53
N ARG A 228 -29.24 -10.39 31.95
CA ARG A 228 -29.09 -11.05 33.24
C ARG A 228 -28.87 -12.55 33.00
N CYS A 229 -27.83 -13.15 33.56
CA CYS A 229 -27.59 -14.60 33.47
C CYS A 229 -28.35 -15.38 34.54
N GLU A 230 -28.30 -16.72 34.46
CA GLU A 230 -28.90 -17.64 35.42
C GLU A 230 -28.37 -17.45 36.85
N ALA A 231 -27.06 -17.21 36.98
CA ALA A 231 -26.40 -16.93 38.26
C ALA A 231 -26.73 -15.53 38.83
N GLY A 232 -27.57 -14.74 38.15
CA GLY A 232 -28.03 -13.43 38.63
C GLY A 232 -27.15 -12.24 38.21
N HIS A 233 -26.02 -12.45 37.54
CA HIS A 233 -25.16 -11.35 37.08
C HIS A 233 -25.84 -10.51 36.00
N GLU A 234 -25.88 -9.19 36.21
CA GLU A 234 -26.36 -8.22 35.22
C GLU A 234 -25.20 -7.55 34.50
N PHE A 235 -25.22 -7.56 33.17
CA PHE A 235 -24.14 -7.00 32.38
C PHE A 235 -24.63 -6.41 31.06
N ASP A 236 -23.86 -5.44 30.56
CA ASP A 236 -24.10 -4.78 29.29
C ASP A 236 -23.18 -5.34 28.20
N MET A 237 -23.75 -5.67 27.04
CA MET A 237 -23.00 -6.24 25.93
C MET A 237 -23.52 -5.79 24.58
N LEU A 238 -22.60 -5.60 23.63
CA LEU A 238 -22.93 -5.38 22.23
C LEU A 238 -23.80 -6.51 21.65
N GLY A 239 -24.87 -6.15 20.93
CA GLY A 239 -25.74 -7.13 20.29
C GLY A 239 -24.98 -8.07 19.34
N ALA A 240 -24.01 -7.55 18.59
CA ALA A 240 -23.13 -8.32 17.71
C ALA A 240 -22.24 -9.33 18.46
N ARG A 241 -21.91 -9.09 19.73
CA ARG A 241 -21.17 -10.06 20.56
C ARG A 241 -22.11 -11.14 21.10
N ALA A 242 -23.32 -10.78 21.51
CA ALA A 242 -24.34 -11.75 21.90
C ALA A 242 -24.64 -12.73 20.76
N PHE A 243 -24.81 -12.23 19.53
CA PHE A 243 -25.01 -13.05 18.33
C PHE A 243 -23.83 -13.97 17.99
N ARG A 244 -22.58 -13.57 18.33
CA ARG A 244 -21.36 -14.34 18.02
C ARG A 244 -21.01 -15.44 19.01
N GLY A 245 -21.61 -15.46 20.20
CA GLY A 245 -21.23 -16.48 21.20
C GLY A 245 -20.92 -15.94 22.60
N SER A 246 -20.62 -14.66 22.74
CA SER A 246 -20.13 -14.09 24.00
C SER A 246 -21.27 -13.93 25.02
N TRP A 247 -21.04 -14.33 26.27
CA TRP A 247 -22.02 -14.26 27.36
C TRP A 247 -21.41 -13.67 28.65
N CYS A 248 -21.95 -14.03 29.81
CA CYS A 248 -21.54 -13.55 31.13
C CYS A 248 -20.05 -13.85 31.39
N VAL A 249 -19.26 -12.78 31.53
CA VAL A 249 -17.82 -12.86 31.78
C VAL A 249 -17.54 -13.33 33.21
N GLU A 250 -18.40 -12.95 34.15
CA GLU A 250 -18.30 -13.37 35.55
C GLU A 250 -18.45 -14.89 35.68
N CYS A 251 -19.50 -15.47 35.09
CA CYS A 251 -19.66 -16.93 35.03
C CYS A 251 -18.48 -17.62 34.32
N GLN A 252 -17.94 -17.02 33.26
CA GLN A 252 -16.75 -17.56 32.56
C GLN A 252 -15.49 -17.51 33.44
N HIS A 253 -15.35 -16.50 34.30
CA HIS A 253 -14.24 -16.39 35.24
C HIS A 253 -14.39 -17.35 36.42
N GLU A 254 -15.61 -17.49 36.95
CA GLU A 254 -15.93 -18.46 37.99
C GLU A 254 -15.66 -19.89 37.55
N SER A 255 -16.07 -20.28 36.34
CA SER A 255 -15.80 -21.61 35.79
C SER A 255 -14.30 -21.89 35.57
N LYS A 256 -13.45 -20.84 35.54
CA LYS A 256 -11.99 -20.94 35.40
C LYS A 256 -11.25 -20.87 36.73
N ARG A 257 -11.93 -20.70 37.87
CA ARG A 257 -11.29 -20.81 39.18
C ARG A 257 -11.00 -22.27 39.44
N TYR A 258 -9.73 -22.65 39.33
CA TYR A 258 -9.21 -23.90 39.84
C TYR A 258 -9.38 -23.89 41.35
N GLY A 259 -10.45 -24.51 41.86
CA GLY A 259 -10.74 -24.56 43.29
C GLY A 259 -9.54 -25.05 44.10
N MET A 260 -9.50 -24.70 45.39
CA MET A 260 -8.44 -25.14 46.32
C MET A 260 -8.28 -26.66 46.34
N SER A 261 -9.35 -27.42 46.11
CA SER A 261 -9.31 -28.88 46.00
C SER A 261 -8.34 -29.37 44.93
N LEU A 262 -8.40 -28.78 43.72
CA LEU A 262 -7.52 -29.15 42.62
C LEU A 262 -6.05 -28.84 42.93
N MET A 263 -5.77 -27.74 43.63
CA MET A 263 -4.39 -27.37 44.00
C MET A 263 -3.76 -28.38 44.95
N HIS A 264 -4.51 -28.89 45.92
CA HIS A 264 -4.05 -29.94 46.83
C HIS A 264 -3.85 -31.28 46.11
N GLU A 265 -4.74 -31.64 45.20
CA GLU A 265 -4.63 -32.86 44.41
C GLU A 265 -3.38 -32.87 43.53
N VAL A 266 -3.12 -31.77 42.80
CA VAL A 266 -1.92 -31.63 41.98
C VAL A 266 -0.65 -31.65 42.83
N ALA A 267 -0.68 -31.06 44.03
CA ALA A 267 0.46 -31.14 44.94
C ALA A 267 0.77 -32.58 45.36
N LYS A 268 -0.27 -33.33 45.72
CA LYS A 268 -0.16 -34.74 46.12
C LYS A 268 0.33 -35.62 44.98
N ALA A 269 -0.15 -35.38 43.75
CA ALA A 269 0.29 -36.10 42.55
C ALA A 269 1.80 -35.97 42.28
N HIS A 270 2.39 -34.82 42.60
CA HIS A 270 3.83 -34.59 42.50
C HIS A 270 4.63 -34.91 43.78
N GLY A 271 4.01 -35.57 44.76
CA GLY A 271 4.64 -35.96 46.02
C GLY A 271 4.99 -34.77 46.93
N GLY A 272 4.32 -33.63 46.77
CA GLY A 272 4.54 -32.43 47.58
C GLY A 272 3.26 -31.88 48.22
N ARG A 273 3.33 -30.65 48.71
CA ARG A 273 2.26 -29.98 49.47
C ARG A 273 2.04 -28.55 48.97
N CYS A 274 0.78 -28.13 48.94
CA CYS A 274 0.42 -26.72 48.81
C CYS A 274 0.27 -26.16 50.23
N LEU A 275 1.05 -25.13 50.57
CA LEU A 275 1.07 -24.54 51.92
C LEU A 275 0.11 -23.35 52.06
N SER A 276 -0.30 -22.75 50.94
CA SER A 276 -1.28 -21.66 50.95
C SER A 276 -2.69 -22.19 51.16
N GLY A 277 -3.45 -21.58 52.06
CA GLY A 277 -4.84 -21.95 52.39
C GLY A 277 -5.93 -21.18 51.63
N ILE A 278 -5.60 -20.13 50.86
CA ILE A 278 -6.59 -19.28 50.18
C ILE A 278 -6.19 -19.02 48.72
N TYR A 279 -7.03 -19.43 47.77
CA TYR A 279 -6.92 -19.09 46.35
C TYR A 279 -7.98 -18.03 45.99
N ARG A 280 -7.53 -16.78 45.80
CA ARG A 280 -8.43 -15.67 45.44
C ARG A 280 -8.66 -15.55 43.93
N ASN A 281 -7.62 -15.74 43.12
CA ASN A 281 -7.69 -15.66 41.66
C ASN A 281 -6.44 -16.28 41.00
N ALA A 282 -6.47 -16.43 39.66
CA ALA A 282 -5.38 -17.00 38.87
C ALA A 282 -4.07 -16.17 38.88
N ALA A 283 -4.12 -14.92 39.33
CA ALA A 283 -2.97 -14.03 39.47
C ALA A 283 -2.36 -14.06 40.89
N THR A 284 -2.92 -14.86 41.81
CA THR A 284 -2.35 -15.03 43.15
C THR A 284 -1.38 -16.21 43.13
N ARG A 285 -0.13 -15.98 43.55
CA ARG A 285 0.85 -17.05 43.73
C ARG A 285 0.50 -17.85 44.98
N LEU A 286 0.55 -19.16 44.86
CA LEU A 286 0.47 -20.08 46.01
C LEU A 286 1.88 -20.54 46.37
N GLU A 287 2.07 -20.88 47.63
CA GLU A 287 3.29 -21.47 48.16
C GLU A 287 3.22 -22.99 48.10
N TRP A 288 4.29 -23.61 47.60
CA TRP A 288 4.39 -25.04 47.34
C TRP A 288 5.65 -25.62 47.98
N GLU A 289 5.60 -26.89 48.33
CA GLU A 289 6.71 -27.68 48.88
C GLU A 289 6.81 -29.01 48.10
N CYS A 290 8.00 -29.44 47.70
CA CYS A 290 8.20 -30.73 47.03
C CYS A 290 8.61 -31.84 48.00
N ALA A 291 8.61 -33.10 47.55
CA ALA A 291 9.06 -34.25 48.32
C ALA A 291 10.46 -34.11 48.94
N ARG A 292 11.35 -33.30 48.31
CA ARG A 292 12.71 -33.05 48.77
C ARG A 292 12.83 -31.81 49.69
N GLY A 293 11.70 -31.24 50.13
CA GLY A 293 11.65 -30.11 51.07
C GLY A 293 11.90 -28.72 50.48
N HIS A 294 12.04 -28.58 49.14
CA HIS A 294 12.18 -27.27 48.53
C HIS A 294 10.85 -26.50 48.57
N ARG A 295 10.88 -25.24 49.01
CA ARG A 295 9.73 -24.33 49.04
C ARG A 295 9.83 -23.26 47.96
N TRP A 296 8.74 -22.99 47.25
CA TRP A 296 8.69 -21.93 46.24
C TRP A 296 7.30 -21.35 46.03
N TRP A 297 7.25 -20.16 45.42
CA TRP A 297 6.02 -19.47 45.05
C TRP A 297 5.75 -19.62 43.56
N ALA A 298 4.56 -20.11 43.20
CA ALA A 298 4.17 -20.29 41.81
C ALA A 298 2.69 -19.96 41.57
N TYR A 299 2.38 -19.50 40.36
CA TYR A 299 1.01 -19.33 39.91
C TYR A 299 0.37 -20.71 39.70
N PRO A 300 -0.88 -20.93 40.17
CA PRO A 300 -1.64 -22.16 39.94
C PRO A 300 -1.64 -22.65 38.49
N GLY A 301 -1.83 -21.74 37.53
CA GLY A 301 -1.81 -22.09 36.11
C GLY A 301 -0.45 -22.56 35.59
N ALA A 302 0.66 -22.31 36.28
CA ALA A 302 1.98 -22.86 35.92
C ALA A 302 2.16 -24.29 36.45
N ILE A 303 1.68 -24.56 37.66
CA ILE A 303 1.71 -25.88 38.28
C ILE A 303 0.82 -26.86 37.51
N VAL A 304 -0.41 -26.44 37.17
CA VAL A 304 -1.35 -27.25 36.35
C VAL A 304 -0.77 -27.56 34.95
N ARG A 305 0.11 -26.70 34.41
CA ARG A 305 0.82 -26.93 33.15
C ARG A 305 2.05 -27.85 33.27
N GLY A 306 2.37 -28.33 34.48
CA GLY A 306 3.46 -29.28 34.73
C GLY A 306 4.78 -28.65 35.20
N HIS A 307 4.84 -27.35 35.46
CA HIS A 307 6.02 -26.73 36.07
C HIS A 307 6.01 -26.98 37.58
N TRP A 308 6.81 -27.92 38.08
CA TRP A 308 6.84 -28.28 39.50
C TRP A 308 7.98 -27.58 40.26
N CYS A 309 9.03 -28.31 40.65
CA CYS A 309 10.15 -27.79 41.43
C CYS A 309 11.38 -27.57 40.54
N SER A 310 11.80 -26.32 40.40
CA SER A 310 12.97 -25.94 39.59
C SER A 310 14.28 -26.50 40.14
N ALA A 311 14.43 -26.59 41.47
CA ALA A 311 15.58 -27.23 42.10
C ALA A 311 15.66 -28.73 41.77
N CYS A 312 14.52 -29.43 41.74
CA CYS A 312 14.44 -30.83 41.28
C CYS A 312 14.76 -31.00 39.81
N ALA A 313 14.25 -30.13 38.95
CA ALA A 313 14.57 -30.16 37.53
C ALA A 313 16.07 -29.89 37.29
N HIS A 314 16.69 -29.00 38.07
CA HIS A 314 18.11 -28.69 37.96
C HIS A 314 19.00 -29.86 38.40
N ASP A 315 18.70 -30.47 39.55
CA ASP A 315 19.48 -31.61 40.05
C ASP A 315 19.38 -32.83 39.14
N ALA A 316 18.19 -33.12 38.59
CA ALA A 316 18.00 -34.19 37.62
C ALA A 316 18.76 -33.94 36.30
N GLY A 317 19.12 -32.68 36.01
CA GLY A 317 19.88 -32.28 34.83
C GLY A 317 21.40 -32.30 34.98
N LYS A 318 21.95 -32.62 36.17
CA LYS A 318 23.41 -32.74 36.35
C LYS A 318 23.92 -34.01 35.67
N LEU A 319 24.39 -33.86 34.43
CA LEU A 319 25.09 -34.89 33.66
C LEU A 319 26.39 -35.26 34.40
N GLY A 320 26.51 -36.51 34.88
CA GLY A 320 27.72 -37.01 35.56
C GLY A 320 28.71 -37.70 34.61
N ILE A 321 29.94 -37.94 35.09
CA ILE A 321 30.94 -38.73 34.36
C ILE A 321 30.46 -40.15 34.07
N ASP A 322 29.60 -40.71 34.92
CA ASP A 322 29.05 -42.06 34.76
C ASP A 322 28.17 -42.18 33.51
N LEU A 323 27.35 -41.16 33.22
CA LEU A 323 26.55 -41.12 31.99
C LEU A 323 27.46 -41.07 30.75
N MET A 324 28.59 -40.36 30.82
CA MET A 324 29.54 -40.29 29.71
C MET A 324 30.21 -41.65 29.46
N ARG A 325 30.52 -42.39 30.54
CA ARG A 325 31.04 -43.77 30.45
C ARG A 325 30.03 -44.74 29.86
N THR A 326 28.76 -44.64 30.22
CA THR A 326 27.70 -45.48 29.63
C THR A 326 27.56 -45.23 28.13
N ILE A 327 27.50 -43.96 27.70
CA ILE A 327 27.43 -43.60 26.27
C ILE A 327 28.66 -44.12 25.51
N ALA A 328 29.83 -44.11 26.13
CA ALA A 328 31.03 -44.64 25.50
C ALA A 328 30.94 -46.16 25.28
N LYS A 329 30.51 -46.90 26.31
CA LYS A 329 30.34 -48.36 26.25
C LYS A 329 29.33 -48.78 25.20
N GLU A 330 28.19 -48.10 25.13
CA GLU A 330 27.14 -48.37 24.11
C GLU A 330 27.66 -48.22 22.68
N ARG A 331 28.65 -47.34 22.46
CA ARG A 331 29.25 -47.10 21.14
C ARG A 331 30.55 -47.89 20.92
N GLY A 332 30.79 -48.90 21.76
CA GLY A 332 31.94 -49.79 21.68
C GLY A 332 33.27 -49.11 22.00
N GLY A 333 33.28 -48.04 22.78
CA GLY A 333 34.50 -47.33 23.18
C GLY A 333 34.53 -47.00 24.67
N GLU A 334 35.47 -46.15 25.06
CA GLU A 334 35.70 -45.76 26.45
C GLU A 334 35.83 -44.25 26.61
N CYS A 335 35.30 -43.71 27.72
CA CYS A 335 35.57 -42.34 28.14
C CYS A 335 36.80 -42.36 29.06
N VAL A 336 37.95 -41.94 28.55
CA VAL A 336 39.26 -42.03 29.22
C VAL A 336 39.37 -40.98 30.34
N SER A 337 38.70 -39.84 30.19
CA SER A 337 38.70 -38.81 31.23
C SER A 337 38.04 -39.29 32.54
N LYS A 338 38.71 -39.01 33.67
CA LYS A 338 38.25 -39.40 35.02
C LYS A 338 37.30 -38.40 35.65
N THR A 339 37.33 -37.14 35.23
CA THR A 339 36.57 -36.03 35.83
C THR A 339 35.62 -35.39 34.82
N TYR A 340 34.41 -35.05 35.27
CA TYR A 340 33.43 -34.29 34.50
C TYR A 340 33.23 -32.93 35.16
N VAL A 341 33.51 -31.85 34.42
CA VAL A 341 33.37 -30.47 34.92
C VAL A 341 32.04 -29.87 34.49
N ASN A 342 31.73 -29.88 33.19
CA ASN A 342 30.47 -29.42 32.62
C ASN A 342 30.28 -29.96 31.19
N SER A 343 29.15 -29.66 30.55
CA SER A 343 28.80 -30.16 29.21
C SER A 343 29.62 -29.58 28.06
N SER A 344 30.43 -28.56 28.33
CA SER A 344 31.23 -27.80 27.37
C SER A 344 32.73 -28.09 27.49
N THR A 345 33.19 -28.67 28.60
CA THR A 345 34.58 -29.12 28.77
C THR A 345 34.83 -30.36 27.93
N ARG A 346 35.93 -30.38 27.19
CA ARG A 346 36.31 -31.53 26.34
C ARG A 346 36.73 -32.70 27.22
N LEU A 347 36.16 -33.86 26.96
CA LEU A 347 36.61 -35.15 27.51
C LEU A 347 37.40 -35.90 26.45
N GLU A 348 38.29 -36.76 26.90
CA GLU A 348 39.03 -37.71 26.08
C GLU A 348 38.24 -39.00 25.92
N TRP A 349 38.11 -39.46 24.68
CA TRP A 349 37.35 -40.64 24.28
C TRP A 349 38.23 -41.56 23.45
N GLU A 350 37.99 -42.86 23.57
CA GLU A 350 38.61 -43.93 22.79
C GLU A 350 37.52 -44.77 22.12
N CYS A 351 37.68 -45.15 20.85
CA CYS A 351 36.70 -46.02 20.15
C CYS A 351 37.17 -47.47 20.10
N ALA A 352 36.30 -48.38 19.66
CA ALA A 352 36.60 -49.81 19.47
C ALA A 352 37.89 -50.09 18.67
N ARG A 353 38.29 -49.18 17.78
CA ARG A 353 39.50 -49.31 16.95
C ARG A 353 40.74 -48.66 17.58
N GLY A 354 40.68 -48.24 18.84
CA GLY A 354 41.78 -47.63 19.60
C GLY A 354 42.09 -46.18 19.22
N HIS A 355 41.24 -45.50 18.44
CA HIS A 355 41.46 -44.08 18.15
C HIS A 355 41.09 -43.22 19.35
N ARG A 356 42.02 -42.38 19.82
CA ARG A 356 41.77 -41.39 20.88
C ARG A 356 41.48 -40.00 20.32
N TRP A 357 40.50 -39.31 20.88
CA TRP A 357 40.18 -37.91 20.52
C TRP A 357 39.51 -37.14 21.65
N PHE A 358 39.60 -35.81 21.58
CA PHE A 358 38.94 -34.91 22.52
C PHE A 358 37.63 -34.36 21.95
N ALA A 359 36.50 -34.59 22.63
CA ALA A 359 35.19 -34.07 22.26
C ALA A 359 34.38 -33.66 23.50
N THR A 360 33.48 -32.68 23.32
CA THR A 360 32.60 -32.26 24.42
C THR A 360 31.45 -33.26 24.62
N PRO A 361 30.99 -33.47 25.86
CA PRO A 361 29.81 -34.29 26.20
C PRO A 361 28.59 -34.01 25.32
N ASN A 362 28.31 -32.73 25.05
CA ASN A 362 27.15 -32.34 24.25
C ASN A 362 27.27 -32.81 22.79
N THR A 363 28.48 -32.76 22.21
CA THR A 363 28.74 -33.20 20.84
C THR A 363 28.61 -34.72 20.70
N ILE A 364 29.11 -35.48 21.68
CA ILE A 364 28.94 -36.94 21.71
C ILE A 364 27.47 -37.33 21.81
N ARG A 365 26.73 -36.67 22.71
CA ARG A 365 25.29 -36.91 22.90
C ARG A 365 24.45 -36.58 21.66
N ARG A 366 24.88 -35.61 20.85
CA ARG A 366 24.25 -35.27 19.55
C ARG A 366 24.51 -36.30 18.44
N GLY A 367 25.31 -37.33 18.70
CA GLY A 367 25.51 -38.45 17.77
C GLY A 367 26.89 -38.49 17.11
N HIS A 368 27.74 -37.48 17.32
CA HIS A 368 29.11 -37.53 16.81
C HIS A 368 29.96 -38.51 17.65
N TRP A 369 30.82 -39.28 16.99
CA TRP A 369 31.67 -40.27 17.65
C TRP A 369 33.13 -40.13 17.21
N CYS A 370 33.71 -41.17 16.59
CA CYS A 370 35.07 -41.14 16.08
C CYS A 370 35.11 -40.68 14.62
N ALA A 371 35.65 -39.48 14.36
CA ALA A 371 35.79 -38.94 13.01
C ALA A 371 36.67 -39.82 12.10
N ARG A 372 37.69 -40.48 12.66
CA ARG A 372 38.54 -41.42 11.91
C ARG A 372 37.76 -42.66 11.47
N CYS A 373 36.94 -43.23 12.35
CA CYS A 373 36.08 -44.36 11.99
C CYS A 373 35.04 -43.96 10.95
N TYR A 374 34.44 -42.77 11.10
CA TYR A 374 33.51 -42.22 10.12
C TYR A 374 34.16 -42.00 8.75
N PHE A 375 35.37 -41.43 8.72
CA PHE A 375 36.11 -41.24 7.48
C PHE A 375 36.48 -42.58 6.80
N ILE A 376 36.86 -43.59 7.60
CA ILE A 376 37.09 -44.94 7.07
C ILE A 376 35.79 -45.52 6.51
N SER A 377 34.64 -45.35 7.17
CA SER A 377 33.37 -45.91 6.67
C SER A 377 32.89 -45.27 5.37
N ILE A 378 33.22 -44.01 5.10
CA ILE A 378 32.79 -43.33 3.86
C ILE A 378 33.80 -43.47 2.71
N THR A 379 35.06 -43.83 2.99
CA THR A 379 36.13 -43.96 1.96
C THR A 379 36.52 -45.40 1.64
N ALA A 380 35.95 -46.39 2.34
CA ALA A 380 36.20 -47.79 2.09
C ALA A 380 35.01 -48.46 1.36
N THR A 381 35.14 -48.68 0.04
CA THR A 381 34.41 -49.77 -0.63
C THR A 381 35.08 -51.10 -0.29
N GLU A 382 34.34 -52.20 -0.35
CA GLU A 382 34.76 -53.53 0.13
C GLU A 382 36.11 -54.02 -0.43
N GLU A 383 36.51 -53.50 -1.60
CA GLU A 383 37.74 -53.86 -2.30
C GLU A 383 38.94 -52.90 -2.10
N THR A 384 38.82 -51.84 -1.29
CA THR A 384 39.90 -50.82 -1.19
C THR A 384 40.99 -51.12 -0.16
N ARG A 385 42.25 -50.86 -0.55
CA ARG A 385 43.50 -51.03 0.23
C ARG A 385 43.54 -50.27 1.56
N ARG A 386 42.69 -49.25 1.76
CA ARG A 386 42.58 -48.46 3.01
C ARG A 386 41.88 -49.22 4.14
N LYS A 387 40.91 -50.08 3.84
CA LYS A 387 40.22 -50.93 4.84
C LYS A 387 41.21 -51.89 5.51
N ARG A 388 42.03 -52.57 4.69
CA ARG A 388 43.05 -53.54 5.13
C ARG A 388 44.20 -52.96 5.95
N ARG A 389 44.47 -51.65 5.86
CA ARG A 389 45.50 -50.97 6.70
C ARG A 389 45.04 -50.66 8.12
N HIS A 390 43.73 -50.72 8.38
CA HIS A 390 43.13 -50.39 9.68
C HIS A 390 42.38 -51.57 10.32
N GLU A 391 42.31 -52.71 9.64
CA GLU A 391 42.03 -54.00 10.25
C GLU A 391 43.31 -54.42 11.00
N ALA A 392 43.49 -53.89 12.22
CA ALA A 392 44.51 -54.40 13.11
C ALA A 392 44.23 -55.90 13.32
N ALA A 393 45.25 -56.72 13.05
CA ALA A 393 45.25 -58.14 13.33
C ALA A 393 44.86 -58.36 14.80
N ARG A 394 43.68 -58.95 15.02
CA ARG A 394 43.38 -59.60 16.29
C ARG A 394 43.99 -60.99 16.21
N THR A 395 45.23 -61.12 16.66
CA THR A 395 45.69 -62.34 17.35
C THR A 395 45.16 -62.33 18.76
#